data_AF-A0A2L0CIQ3-F1
#
_entry.id   AF-A0A2L0CIQ3-F1
#
_cell.length_a   1.000
_cell.length_b   1.000
_cell.length_c   1.000
_cell.angle_alpha   90.00
_cell.angle_beta   90.00
_cell.angle_gamma   90.00
#
_symmetry.space_group_name_H-M   'P 1'
#
loop_
_entity.id
_entity.type
_entity.pdbx_description
1 polymer ?
#
loop_
_entity_poly.entity_id
_entity_poly.type
_entity_poly.pdbx_seq_one_letter_code
_entity_poly.pdbx_strand_id
1 'polypeptide(L)'
;SSLDDIKYVLNPTFTEEHIKNLDTSTKLSRAIDGSLYMPGIVGLNNIKANDYCNVVLQALSHVRPLRNYFLMEENYNKVKRPPGDSAYLLVQRFGELMRKLWNPRNFKAHVS
;
A
#
# COMPACT_ATOMS: atom_id res chain seq x y z
N SER A 1 -2.94 11.83 -19.31
CA SER A 1 -3.51 10.84 -20.25
C SER A 1 -4.61 10.05 -19.54
N SER A 2 -5.64 9.60 -20.24
CA SER A 2 -6.74 8.80 -19.67
C SER A 2 -6.31 7.47 -19.05
N LEU A 3 -5.10 7.00 -19.35
CA LEU A 3 -4.52 5.76 -18.82
C LEU A 3 -3.66 5.95 -17.56
N ASP A 4 -3.45 7.18 -17.11
CA ASP A 4 -2.56 7.45 -15.97
C ASP A 4 -3.11 6.88 -14.67
N ASP A 5 -4.44 6.83 -14.51
CA ASP A 5 -5.08 6.20 -13.35
C ASP A 5 -4.86 4.68 -13.34
N ILE A 6 -4.84 4.03 -14.51
CA ILE A 6 -4.54 2.59 -14.62
C ILE A 6 -3.09 2.31 -14.22
N LYS A 7 -2.16 3.13 -14.71
CA LYS A 7 -0.74 3.02 -14.32
C LYS A 7 -0.55 3.23 -12.82
N TYR A 8 -1.25 4.22 -12.27
CA TYR A 8 -1.15 4.55 -10.84
C TYR A 8 -1.74 3.43 -9.96
N VAL A 9 -2.84 2.80 -10.36
CA VAL A 9 -3.37 1.64 -9.61
C VAL A 9 -2.44 0.43 -9.69
N LEU A 10 -1.80 0.21 -10.84
CA LEU A 10 -0.86 -0.90 -11.01
C LEU A 10 0.37 -0.75 -10.11
N ASN A 11 0.93 0.45 -10.01
CA ASN A 11 2.05 0.75 -9.12
C ASN A 11 1.87 2.14 -8.49
N PRO A 12 1.17 2.23 -7.34
CA PRO A 12 0.93 3.52 -6.68
C PRO A 12 2.26 4.11 -6.22
N THR A 13 2.46 5.40 -6.45
CA THR A 13 3.65 6.14 -6.01
C THR A 13 3.26 7.28 -5.06
N PHE A 14 4.16 7.59 -4.13
CA PHE A 14 3.93 8.59 -3.10
C PHE A 14 5.09 9.59 -3.06
N THR A 15 4.76 10.87 -2.96
CA THR A 15 5.74 11.93 -2.70
C THR A 15 5.87 12.16 -1.19
N GLU A 16 6.98 12.73 -0.74
CA GLU A 16 7.17 13.07 0.68
C GLU A 16 6.06 13.98 1.21
N GLU A 17 5.61 14.95 0.41
CA GLU A 17 4.51 15.84 0.75
C GLU A 17 3.20 15.07 0.91
N HIS A 18 2.90 14.13 -0.01
CA HIS A 18 1.72 13.28 0.09
C HIS A 18 1.77 12.45 1.38
N ILE A 19 2.91 11.86 1.71
CA ILE A 19 3.09 11.05 2.92
C ILE A 19 2.90 11.88 4.19
N LYS A 20 3.42 13.11 4.24
CA LYS A 20 3.22 14.03 5.38
C LYS A 20 1.74 14.36 5.62
N ASN A 21 0.96 14.44 4.54
CA ASN A 21 -0.47 14.75 4.59
C ASN A 21 -1.36 13.53 4.87
N LEU A 22 -0.83 12.30 4.83
CA LEU A 22 -1.63 11.09 5.10
C LEU A 22 -2.18 11.04 6.54
N ASP A 23 -1.44 11.59 7.50
CA ASP A 23 -1.83 11.54 8.93
C ASP A 23 -2.86 12.61 9.32
N THR A 24 -3.03 13.64 8.48
CA THR A 24 -3.92 14.78 8.75
C THR A 24 -5.18 14.77 7.88
N SER A 25 -5.17 14.01 6.78
CA SER A 25 -6.29 13.91 5.86
C SER A 25 -7.43 13.05 6.45
N THR A 26 -8.60 13.66 6.64
CA THR A 26 -9.86 12.95 6.94
C THR A 26 -10.69 12.66 5.69
N LYS A 27 -10.14 12.97 4.50
CA LYS A 27 -10.86 12.87 3.24
C LYS A 27 -11.08 11.42 2.84
N LEU A 28 -12.33 11.05 2.59
CA LEU A 28 -12.68 9.78 1.97
C LEU A 28 -12.29 9.81 0.47
N SER A 29 -11.67 8.71 0.04
CA SER A 29 -11.44 8.40 -1.36
C SER A 29 -12.65 7.70 -1.96
N ARG A 30 -12.82 7.86 -3.28
CA ARG A 30 -13.90 7.22 -4.05
C ARG A 30 -13.29 6.22 -5.02
N ALA A 31 -13.76 4.98 -4.98
CA ALA A 31 -13.42 3.95 -5.94
C ALA A 31 -14.26 4.07 -7.22
N ILE A 32 -13.89 3.36 -8.28
CA ILE A 32 -14.60 3.41 -9.58
C ILE A 32 -16.04 2.89 -9.46
N ASP A 33 -16.26 1.90 -8.59
CA ASP A 33 -17.60 1.37 -8.29
C ASP A 33 -18.47 2.34 -7.47
N GLY A 34 -17.96 3.53 -7.14
CA GLY A 34 -18.66 4.56 -6.38
C GLY A 34 -18.54 4.41 -4.86
N SER A 35 -17.93 3.32 -4.37
CA SER A 35 -17.72 3.11 -2.94
C SER A 35 -16.77 4.15 -2.35
N LEU A 36 -17.05 4.56 -1.12
CA LEU A 36 -16.19 5.45 -0.35
C LEU A 36 -15.31 4.60 0.58
N TYR A 37 -14.04 4.94 0.65
CA TYR A 37 -13.08 4.29 1.55
C TYR A 37 -12.08 5.31 2.08
N MET A 38 -11.43 4.98 3.18
CA MET A 38 -10.31 5.75 3.71
C MET A 38 -9.02 5.02 3.33
N PRO A 39 -8.04 5.66 2.68
CA PRO A 39 -6.75 5.03 2.41
C PRO A 39 -6.13 4.48 3.71
N GLY A 40 -5.59 3.27 3.65
CA GLY A 40 -5.14 2.52 4.82
C GLY A 40 -6.25 1.68 5.48
N ILE A 41 -7.51 2.13 5.45
CA ILE A 41 -8.68 1.41 5.97
C ILE A 41 -9.44 0.77 4.80
N VAL A 42 -8.81 -0.24 4.18
CA VAL A 42 -9.39 -1.03 3.09
C VAL A 42 -9.30 -2.51 3.42
N GLY A 43 -10.26 -3.31 2.94
CA GLY A 43 -10.28 -4.75 3.21
C GLY A 43 -9.13 -5.48 2.53
N LEU A 44 -8.56 -6.48 3.21
CA LEU A 44 -7.69 -7.47 2.59
C LEU A 44 -8.49 -8.74 2.30
N ASN A 45 -8.32 -9.30 1.11
CA ASN A 45 -9.02 -10.54 0.74
C ASN A 45 -8.54 -11.72 1.58
N ASN A 46 -9.48 -12.49 2.13
CA ASN A 46 -9.18 -13.73 2.83
C ASN A 46 -9.02 -14.86 1.81
N ILE A 47 -7.78 -15.29 1.58
CA ILE A 47 -7.48 -16.41 0.69
C ILE A 47 -7.45 -17.67 1.56
N LYS A 48 -8.65 -18.16 1.91
CA LYS A 48 -8.94 -19.30 2.80
C LYS A 48 -8.88 -18.96 4.30
N ALA A 49 -7.79 -19.31 4.98
CA ALA A 49 -7.62 -19.18 6.43
C ALA A 49 -6.34 -18.38 6.71
N ASN A 50 -6.23 -17.19 6.08
CA ASN A 50 -5.08 -16.29 6.22
C ASN A 50 -5.46 -14.97 6.93
N ASP A 51 -6.60 -14.96 7.60
CA ASP A 51 -7.12 -13.83 8.37
C ASP A 51 -6.14 -13.34 9.45
N TYR A 52 -5.45 -14.25 10.14
CA TYR A 52 -4.39 -13.88 11.09
C TYR A 52 -3.28 -13.04 10.43
N CYS A 53 -2.91 -13.35 9.20
CA CYS A 53 -1.90 -12.62 8.44
C CYS A 53 -2.44 -11.24 8.04
N ASN A 54 -3.70 -11.18 7.59
CA ASN A 54 -4.36 -9.92 7.27
C ASN A 54 -4.41 -9.00 8.49
N VAL A 55 -4.65 -9.53 9.69
CA VAL A 55 -4.61 -8.74 10.95
C VAL A 55 -3.21 -8.16 11.18
N VAL A 56 -2.16 -8.97 11.03
CA VAL A 56 -0.77 -8.48 11.21
C VAL A 56 -0.42 -7.43 10.17
N LEU A 57 -0.76 -7.65 8.90
CA LEU A 57 -0.50 -6.70 7.82
C LEU A 57 -1.23 -5.36 8.04
N GLN A 58 -2.48 -5.40 8.50
CA GLN A 58 -3.25 -4.21 8.85
C GLN A 58 -2.67 -3.49 10.07
N ALA A 59 -2.24 -4.22 11.10
CA ALA A 59 -1.62 -3.61 12.27
C ALA A 59 -0.32 -2.89 11.89
N LEU A 60 0.54 -3.53 11.09
CA LEU A 60 1.81 -2.95 10.64
C LEU A 60 1.61 -1.78 9.67
N SER A 61 0.58 -1.81 8.82
CA SER A 61 0.30 -0.73 7.86
C SER A 61 -0.04 0.61 8.52
N HIS A 62 -0.48 0.58 9.78
CA HIS A 62 -0.83 1.76 10.56
C HIS A 62 0.29 2.25 11.49
N VAL A 63 1.44 1.56 11.52
CA VAL A 63 2.63 2.04 12.23
C VAL A 63 3.32 3.11 11.37
N ARG A 64 3.10 4.39 11.68
CA ARG A 64 3.48 5.53 10.82
C ARG A 64 4.92 5.49 10.28
N PRO A 65 5.97 5.28 11.09
CA PRO A 65 7.34 5.25 10.56
C PRO A 65 7.57 4.10 9.59
N LEU A 66 7.00 2.92 9.88
CA LEU A 66 7.09 1.73 9.05
C LEU A 66 6.34 1.93 7.73
N ARG A 67 5.10 2.41 7.80
CA ARG A 67 4.29 2.80 6.64
C ARG A 67 5.08 3.76 5.74
N ASN A 68 5.56 4.87 6.30
CA ASN A 68 6.27 5.90 5.53
C ASN A 68 7.53 5.35 4.85
N TYR A 69 8.26 4.46 5.53
CA TYR A 69 9.40 3.77 4.95
C TYR A 69 9.01 2.96 3.71
N PHE A 70 7.93 2.18 3.80
CA PHE A 70 7.50 1.28 2.73
C PHE A 70 6.69 1.94 1.60
N LEU A 71 6.13 3.14 1.83
CA LEU A 71 5.46 3.92 0.78
C LEU A 71 6.44 4.51 -0.24
N MET A 72 7.71 4.72 0.14
CA MET A 72 8.77 5.15 -0.78
C MET A 72 9.67 3.96 -1.13
N GLU A 73 9.59 3.52 -2.38
CA GLU A 73 10.36 2.36 -2.86
C GLU A 73 11.87 2.58 -2.76
N GLU A 74 12.31 3.82 -2.93
CA GLU A 74 13.70 4.26 -2.88
C GLU A 74 14.38 3.94 -1.53
N ASN A 75 13.59 3.82 -0.46
CA ASN A 75 14.09 3.52 0.86
C ASN A 75 14.65 2.11 0.99
N TYR A 76 14.21 1.18 0.14
CA TYR A 76 14.60 -0.22 0.23
C TYR A 76 15.07 -0.80 -1.12
N ASN A 77 14.66 -0.30 -2.28
CA ASN A 77 14.99 -0.92 -3.57
C ASN A 77 16.51 -1.08 -3.87
N LYS A 78 17.37 -0.26 -3.26
CA LYS A 78 18.83 -0.25 -3.44
C LYS A 78 19.60 -0.96 -2.31
N VAL A 79 18.92 -1.60 -1.36
CA VAL A 79 19.59 -2.36 -0.29
C VAL A 79 20.35 -3.54 -0.91
N LYS A 80 21.67 -3.58 -0.70
CA LYS A 80 22.52 -4.67 -1.19
C LYS A 80 22.12 -5.99 -0.53
N ARG A 81 21.95 -7.04 -1.33
CA ARG A 81 21.59 -8.39 -0.87
C ARG A 81 22.63 -9.41 -1.32
N PRO A 82 22.85 -10.49 -0.55
CA PRO A 82 23.64 -11.62 -1.01
C PRO A 82 22.92 -12.31 -2.19
N PRO A 83 23.66 -12.96 -3.10
CA PRO A 83 23.07 -13.76 -4.17
C PRO A 83 22.17 -14.86 -3.59
N GLY A 84 20.99 -15.07 -4.20
CA GLY A 84 20.05 -16.14 -3.79
C GLY A 84 19.15 -15.82 -2.61
N ASP A 85 19.13 -14.57 -2.12
CA ASP A 85 18.28 -14.15 -1.02
C ASP A 85 16.80 -14.03 -1.40
N SER A 86 16.04 -15.10 -1.17
CA SER A 86 14.59 -15.14 -1.41
C SER A 86 13.78 -14.38 -0.36
N ALA A 87 14.34 -14.16 0.84
CA ALA A 87 13.63 -13.48 1.92
C ALA A 87 13.41 -11.99 1.61
N TYR A 88 14.26 -11.40 0.76
CA TYR A 88 14.11 -10.01 0.35
C TYR A 88 12.82 -9.72 -0.41
N LEU A 89 12.24 -10.74 -1.05
CA LEU A 89 10.94 -10.64 -1.71
C LEU A 89 9.85 -10.17 -0.73
N LEU A 90 9.95 -10.54 0.55
CA LEU A 90 9.00 -10.07 1.57
C LEU A 90 9.02 -8.56 1.71
N VAL A 91 10.21 -7.94 1.70
CA VAL A 91 10.38 -6.48 1.79
C VAL A 91 9.73 -5.81 0.59
N GLN A 92 9.99 -6.33 -0.61
CA GLN A 92 9.43 -5.79 -1.86
C GLN A 92 7.90 -5.91 -1.89
N ARG A 93 7.36 -7.10 -1.60
CA ARG A 93 5.91 -7.37 -1.62
C ARG A 93 5.17 -6.63 -0.50
N PHE A 94 5.77 -6.50 0.67
CA PHE A 94 5.19 -5.71 1.75
C PHE A 94 5.11 -4.24 1.34
N GLY A 95 6.14 -3.68 0.72
CA GLY A 95 6.10 -2.31 0.20
C GLY A 95 5.04 -2.10 -0.89
N GLU A 96 4.95 -3.02 -1.86
CA GLU A 96 3.87 -3.01 -2.86
C GLU A 96 2.48 -3.04 -2.22
N LEU A 97 2.29 -3.89 -1.21
CA LEU A 97 1.03 -3.99 -0.47
C LEU A 97 0.72 -2.69 0.28
N MET A 98 1.70 -2.10 0.98
CA MET A 98 1.52 -0.82 1.67
C MET A 98 1.07 0.27 0.71
N ARG A 99 1.70 0.36 -0.48
CA ARG A 99 1.35 1.34 -1.50
C ARG A 99 -0.07 1.13 -2.04
N LYS A 100 -0.51 -0.12 -2.20
CA LYS A 100 -1.90 -0.43 -2.59
C LYS A 100 -2.93 -0.12 -1.49
N LEU A 101 -2.62 -0.45 -0.23
CA LEU A 101 -3.51 -0.17 0.91
C LEU A 101 -3.75 1.33 1.09
N TRP A 102 -2.69 2.12 0.95
CA TRP A 102 -2.72 3.58 1.14
C TRP A 102 -2.97 4.36 -0.16
N ASN A 103 -3.30 3.69 -1.27
CA ASN A 103 -3.60 4.33 -2.54
C ASN A 103 -4.95 5.08 -2.45
N PRO A 104 -4.98 6.42 -2.62
CA PRO A 104 -6.22 7.20 -2.59
C PRO A 104 -7.05 7.10 -3.87
N ARG A 105 -6.58 6.37 -4.88
CA ARG A 105 -7.20 6.22 -6.21
C ARG A 105 -7.41 4.75 -6.61
N ASN A 106 -7.66 3.87 -5.64
CA ASN A 106 -8.02 2.48 -5.91
C ASN A 106 -9.31 2.35 -6.73
N PHE A 107 -9.36 1.32 -7.58
CA PHE A 107 -10.56 0.99 -8.35
C PHE A 107 -11.64 0.29 -7.53
N LYS A 108 -11.25 -0.34 -6.41
CA LYS A 108 -12.14 -1.05 -5.46
C LYS A 108 -11.70 -0.74 -4.04
N ALA A 109 -12.62 -0.81 -3.07
CA ALA A 109 -12.33 -0.60 -1.64
C ALA A 109 -11.69 -1.81 -0.93
N HIS A 110 -11.05 -2.73 -1.67
CA HIS A 110 -10.32 -3.89 -1.14
C HIS A 110 -9.08 -4.21 -1.97
N VAL A 111 -8.08 -4.84 -1.34
CA VAL A 111 -6.78 -5.21 -1.91
C VAL A 111 -6.54 -6.72 -1.77
N SER A 112 -5.80 -7.30 -2.72
CA SER A 112 -5.30 -8.69 -2.70
C SER A 112 -3.78 -8.71 -2.84
#